data_AF-A0A7W4EQG5-F1
#
_entry.id   AF-A0A7W4EQG5-F1
#
_cell.length_a   1.000
_cell.length_b   1.000
_cell.length_c   1.000
_cell.angle_alpha   90.00
_cell.angle_beta   90.00
_cell.angle_gamma   90.00
#
_symmetry.space_group_name_H-M   'P 1'
#
loop_
_entity.id
_entity.type
_entity.pdbx_description
1 polymer ?
#
loop_
_entity_poly.entity_id
_entity_poly.type
_entity_poly.pdbx_seq_one_letter_code
_entity_poly.pdbx_strand_id
1 'polypeptide(L)'
;MYLLFKEIIDMARRSRRDVQVEFEPHNVNNAIDALCRVRSNLRSSIKNIEKVLSILENSKNNKLHISREDRNKAKECMTDGKKGASKSVNNFSTIFTVTTKGSMQRQEVDAMRKDMRLAVQRVKYAEAELEHFYSDKEYKTKLKLKNLIKTIDDTREPLQKVKQWTYDFENLLKSVSV
;
A
#
# COMPACT_ATOMS: atom_id res chain seq x y z
N MET A 1 -6.20 -6.88 15.82
CA MET A 1 -6.96 -6.30 14.70
C MET A 1 -7.43 -7.34 13.68
N TYR A 2 -6.69 -8.43 13.42
CA TYR A 2 -7.16 -9.55 12.56
C TYR A 2 -8.34 -10.35 13.14
N LEU A 3 -8.45 -10.44 14.48
CA LEU A 3 -9.53 -11.16 15.17
C LEU A 3 -10.91 -10.51 14.95
N LEU A 4 -10.99 -9.17 14.97
CA LEU A 4 -12.23 -8.43 14.72
C LEU A 4 -12.79 -8.69 13.31
N PHE A 5 -11.94 -8.73 12.28
CA PHE A 5 -12.37 -8.97 10.90
C PHE A 5 -13.03 -10.35 10.72
N LYS A 6 -12.45 -11.37 11.33
CA LYS A 6 -12.96 -12.75 11.22
C LYS A 6 -14.28 -12.90 11.97
N GLU A 7 -14.38 -12.32 13.16
CA GLU A 7 -15.60 -12.30 13.96
C GLU A 7 -16.72 -11.52 13.27
N ILE A 8 -16.42 -10.40 12.60
CA ILE A 8 -17.40 -9.62 11.84
C ILE A 8 -17.84 -10.36 10.58
N ILE A 9 -16.94 -11.02 9.84
CA ILE A 9 -17.33 -11.87 8.70
C ILE A 9 -18.24 -13.02 9.16
N ASP A 10 -17.93 -13.64 10.30
CA ASP A 10 -18.76 -14.71 10.88
C ASP A 10 -20.09 -14.19 11.43
N MET A 11 -20.14 -12.98 12.00
CA MET A 11 -21.38 -12.32 12.41
C MET A 11 -22.22 -11.88 11.20
N ALA A 12 -21.59 -11.33 10.16
CA ALA A 12 -22.21 -10.94 8.89
C ALA A 12 -22.86 -12.12 8.17
N ARG A 13 -22.21 -13.29 8.23
CA ARG A 13 -22.77 -14.56 7.74
C ARG A 13 -24.01 -14.99 8.53
N ARG A 14 -24.04 -14.74 9.84
CA ARG A 14 -25.16 -15.11 10.72
C ARG A 14 -26.31 -14.10 10.69
N SER A 15 -26.04 -12.82 10.47
CA SER A 15 -27.03 -11.74 10.35
C SER A 15 -26.80 -10.92 9.08
N ARG A 16 -27.27 -11.43 7.95
CA ARG A 16 -27.23 -10.70 6.66
C ARG A 16 -27.96 -9.35 6.70
N ARG A 17 -28.96 -9.21 7.57
CA ARG A 17 -29.79 -7.98 7.65
C ARG A 17 -29.03 -6.82 8.27
N ASP A 18 -28.33 -7.03 9.39
CA ASP A 18 -27.64 -5.93 10.09
C ASP A 18 -26.50 -5.35 9.24
N VAL A 19 -25.80 -6.21 8.50
CA VAL A 19 -24.70 -5.77 7.62
C VAL A 19 -25.22 -5.08 6.36
N GLN A 20 -26.41 -5.42 5.86
CA GLN A 20 -27.05 -4.66 4.79
C GLN A 20 -27.42 -3.22 5.21
N VAL A 21 -27.71 -2.97 6.49
CA VAL A 21 -28.02 -1.61 6.99
C VAL A 21 -26.77 -0.72 7.06
N GLU A 22 -25.59 -1.32 7.15
CA GLU A 22 -24.31 -0.61 7.26
C GLU A 22 -23.70 -0.23 5.90
N PHE A 23 -24.28 -0.69 4.78
CA PHE A 23 -23.85 -0.38 3.42
C PHE A 23 -24.95 0.29 2.61
N GLU A 24 -24.59 1.29 1.81
CA GLU A 24 -25.50 1.90 0.84
C GLU A 24 -25.53 1.05 -0.45
N PRO A 25 -26.64 0.35 -0.76
CA PRO A 25 -26.66 -0.71 -1.79
C PRO A 25 -26.34 -0.21 -3.20
N HIS A 26 -26.74 1.03 -3.52
CA HIS A 26 -26.59 1.63 -4.84
C HIS A 26 -25.15 2.00 -5.19
N ASN A 27 -24.20 1.88 -4.24
CA ASN A 27 -22.80 2.26 -4.45
C ASN A 27 -21.80 1.11 -4.24
N VAL A 28 -22.24 -0.12 -3.93
CA VAL A 28 -21.33 -1.26 -3.64
C VAL A 28 -20.37 -1.54 -4.80
N ASN A 29 -20.84 -1.48 -6.05
CA ASN A 29 -19.99 -1.68 -7.24
C ASN A 29 -18.89 -0.61 -7.37
N ASN A 30 -19.16 0.63 -6.98
CA ASN A 30 -18.18 1.71 -6.98
C ASN A 30 -17.08 1.48 -5.93
N ALA A 31 -17.43 0.91 -4.77
CA ALA A 31 -16.45 0.52 -3.77
C ALA A 31 -15.60 -0.66 -4.22
N ILE A 32 -16.20 -1.67 -4.86
CA ILE A 32 -15.45 -2.79 -5.46
C ILE A 32 -14.46 -2.28 -6.52
N ASP A 33 -14.89 -1.39 -7.42
CA ASP A 33 -13.98 -0.77 -8.40
C ASP A 33 -12.86 0.02 -7.72
N ALA A 34 -13.18 0.80 -6.68
CA ALA A 34 -12.17 1.52 -5.91
C ALA A 34 -11.14 0.57 -5.26
N LEU A 35 -11.57 -0.56 -4.67
CA LEU A 35 -10.69 -1.59 -4.13
C LEU A 35 -9.82 -2.23 -5.22
N CYS A 36 -10.37 -2.51 -6.40
CA CYS A 36 -9.61 -2.97 -7.57
C CYS A 36 -8.50 -1.98 -7.94
N ARG A 37 -8.80 -0.68 -7.99
CA ARG A 37 -7.81 0.37 -8.28
C ARG A 37 -6.74 0.45 -7.19
N VAL A 38 -7.12 0.38 -5.91
CA VAL A 38 -6.16 0.35 -4.79
C VAL A 38 -5.21 -0.84 -4.93
N ARG A 39 -5.71 -2.04 -5.22
CA ARG A 39 -4.88 -3.24 -5.42
C ARG A 39 -3.93 -3.11 -6.60
N SER A 40 -4.42 -2.60 -7.72
CA SER A 40 -3.59 -2.40 -8.92
C SER A 40 -2.43 -1.44 -8.63
N ASN A 41 -2.74 -0.32 -7.99
CA ASN A 41 -1.74 0.65 -7.54
C ASN A 41 -0.72 0.04 -6.56
N LEU A 42 -1.19 -0.71 -5.56
CA LEU A 42 -0.31 -1.37 -4.58
C LEU A 42 0.59 -2.42 -5.24
N ARG A 43 0.06 -3.20 -6.19
CA ARG A 43 0.85 -4.16 -6.96
C ARG A 43 1.95 -3.46 -7.77
N SER A 44 1.62 -2.33 -8.39
CA SER A 44 2.59 -1.51 -9.11
C SER A 44 3.68 -0.96 -8.17
N SER A 45 3.29 -0.41 -7.01
CA SER A 45 4.22 0.11 -6.01
C SER A 45 5.19 -0.96 -5.49
N ILE A 46 4.67 -2.14 -5.12
CA ILE A 46 5.49 -3.26 -4.64
C ILE A 46 6.47 -3.72 -5.73
N LYS A 47 6.00 -3.86 -6.97
CA LYS A 47 6.86 -4.23 -8.11
C LYS A 47 7.98 -3.23 -8.34
N ASN A 48 7.71 -1.94 -8.19
CA ASN A 48 8.73 -0.91 -8.33
C ASN A 48 9.75 -0.96 -7.18
N ILE A 49 9.32 -1.19 -5.95
CA ILE A 49 10.22 -1.41 -4.80
C ILE A 49 11.14 -2.61 -5.05
N GLU A 50 10.60 -3.72 -5.55
CA GLU A 50 11.38 -4.92 -5.91
C GLU A 50 12.44 -4.62 -6.99
N LYS A 51 12.10 -3.84 -8.01
CA LYS A 51 13.07 -3.41 -9.03
C LYS A 51 14.20 -2.56 -8.44
N VAL A 52 13.86 -1.60 -7.57
CA VAL A 52 14.86 -0.76 -6.89
C VAL A 52 15.81 -1.63 -6.07
N LEU A 53 15.27 -2.57 -5.28
CA LEU A 53 16.08 -3.48 -4.48
C LEU A 53 17.01 -4.34 -5.34
N SER A 54 16.52 -4.88 -6.45
CA SER A 54 17.36 -5.65 -7.39
C SER A 54 18.53 -4.83 -7.94
N ILE A 55 18.28 -3.57 -8.32
CA ILE A 55 19.33 -2.64 -8.76
C ILE A 55 20.38 -2.41 -7.64
N LEU A 56 19.91 -2.13 -6.42
CA LEU A 56 20.78 -1.84 -5.28
C LEU A 56 21.55 -3.07 -4.81
N GLU A 57 20.97 -4.26 -4.83
CA GLU A 57 21.64 -5.51 -4.43
C GLU A 57 22.73 -5.90 -5.43
N ASN A 58 22.49 -5.74 -6.73
CA ASN A 58 23.51 -5.96 -7.75
C ASN A 58 24.73 -5.05 -7.54
N SER A 59 24.51 -3.83 -7.03
CA SER A 59 25.60 -2.91 -6.71
C SER A 59 26.45 -3.30 -5.49
N LYS A 60 25.86 -4.05 -4.55
CA LYS A 60 26.56 -4.53 -3.36
C LYS A 60 27.68 -5.49 -3.76
N ASN A 61 27.49 -6.21 -4.87
CA ASN A 61 28.47 -7.12 -5.47
C ASN A 61 29.53 -6.35 -6.28
N ASN A 62 29.17 -5.20 -6.87
CA ASN A 62 30.07 -4.36 -7.67
C ASN A 62 30.57 -3.13 -6.90
N LYS A 63 31.61 -3.26 -6.07
CA LYS A 63 32.47 -2.17 -5.51
C LYS A 63 31.79 -0.84 -5.07
N LEU A 64 30.49 -0.81 -4.72
CA LEU A 64 29.69 0.41 -4.45
C LEU A 64 29.44 1.32 -5.67
N HIS A 65 29.75 0.84 -6.87
CA HIS A 65 29.54 1.61 -8.09
C HIS A 65 28.22 1.19 -8.76
N ILE A 66 27.35 2.17 -8.99
CA ILE A 66 26.10 2.01 -9.72
C ILE A 66 26.18 2.94 -10.91
N SER A 67 25.86 2.40 -12.09
CA SER A 67 25.85 3.18 -13.32
C SER A 67 24.86 4.35 -13.19
N ARG A 68 25.12 5.45 -13.90
CA ARG A 68 24.19 6.59 -13.93
C ARG A 68 22.81 6.16 -14.42
N GLU A 69 22.76 5.21 -15.35
CA GLU A 69 21.54 4.64 -15.90
C GLU A 69 20.73 3.90 -14.83
N ASP A 70 21.35 2.98 -14.09
CA ASP A 70 20.68 2.21 -13.04
C ASP A 70 20.22 3.10 -11.88
N ARG A 71 21.01 4.13 -11.56
CA ARG A 71 20.61 5.19 -10.61
C ARG A 71 19.31 5.87 -11.05
N ASN A 72 19.24 6.29 -12.32
CA ASN A 72 18.05 6.95 -12.86
C ASN A 72 16.85 6.01 -12.87
N LYS A 73 17.04 4.74 -13.27
CA LYS A 73 15.99 3.71 -13.24
C LYS A 73 15.46 3.47 -11.83
N ALA A 74 16.35 3.41 -10.83
CA ALA A 74 15.96 3.24 -9.44
C ALA A 74 15.12 4.43 -8.93
N LYS A 75 15.55 5.66 -9.24
CA LYS A 75 14.79 6.89 -8.89
C LYS A 75 13.41 6.89 -9.53
N GLU A 76 13.32 6.63 -10.83
CA GLU A 76 12.06 6.57 -11.57
C GLU A 76 11.11 5.53 -10.98
N CYS A 77 11.60 4.31 -10.74
CA CYS A 77 10.81 3.25 -10.10
C CYS A 77 10.28 3.71 -8.73
N MET A 78 11.12 4.34 -7.92
CA MET A 78 10.71 4.78 -6.58
C MET A 78 9.66 5.89 -6.63
N THR A 79 9.82 6.85 -7.54
CA THR A 79 8.83 7.91 -7.78
C THR A 79 7.49 7.35 -8.25
N ASP A 80 7.50 6.39 -9.18
CA ASP A 80 6.28 5.72 -9.63
C ASP A 80 5.63 4.89 -8.51
N GLY A 81 6.45 4.22 -7.69
CA GLY A 81 5.98 3.50 -6.52
C GLY A 81 5.26 4.40 -5.53
N LYS A 82 5.85 5.57 -5.21
CA LYS A 82 5.22 6.62 -4.39
C LYS A 82 3.90 7.11 -5.02
N LYS A 83 3.89 7.36 -6.33
CA LYS A 83 2.71 7.86 -7.05
C LYS A 83 1.57 6.86 -6.97
N GLY A 84 1.84 5.57 -7.21
CA GLY A 84 0.87 4.49 -7.04
C GLY A 84 0.29 4.45 -5.63
N ALA A 85 1.16 4.43 -4.62
CA ALA A 85 0.73 4.39 -3.21
C ALA A 85 -0.11 5.64 -2.84
N SER A 86 0.27 6.82 -3.32
CA SER A 86 -0.48 8.06 -3.06
C SER A 86 -1.87 8.04 -3.70
N LYS A 87 -2.00 7.53 -4.93
CA LYS A 87 -3.29 7.36 -5.60
C LYS A 87 -4.23 6.42 -4.81
N SER A 88 -3.69 5.37 -4.20
CA SER A 88 -4.48 4.46 -3.37
C SER A 88 -5.16 5.18 -2.20
N VAL A 89 -4.49 6.10 -1.51
CA VAL A 89 -5.08 6.88 -0.41
C VAL A 89 -6.31 7.68 -0.87
N ASN A 90 -6.30 8.18 -2.10
CA ASN A 90 -7.42 8.93 -2.66
C ASN A 90 -8.60 8.02 -2.97
N ASN A 91 -8.35 6.81 -3.50
CA ASN A 91 -9.42 5.86 -3.79
C ASN A 91 -10.18 5.40 -2.53
N PHE A 92 -9.59 5.51 -1.34
CA PHE A 92 -10.31 5.25 -0.08
C PHE A 92 -11.49 6.19 0.14
N SER A 93 -11.49 7.43 -0.39
CA SER A 93 -12.65 8.31 -0.20
C SER A 93 -13.92 7.75 -0.85
N THR A 94 -13.79 7.08 -2.00
CA THR A 94 -14.89 6.38 -2.68
C THR A 94 -15.36 5.14 -1.90
N ILE A 95 -14.50 4.52 -1.11
CA ILE A 95 -14.88 3.39 -0.24
C ILE A 95 -15.67 3.90 0.98
N PHE A 96 -15.31 5.08 1.51
CA PHE A 96 -16.04 5.68 2.62
C PHE A 96 -17.48 6.06 2.28
N THR A 97 -17.73 6.51 1.06
CA THR A 97 -19.07 6.95 0.62
C THR A 97 -20.08 5.81 0.59
N VAL A 98 -19.64 4.55 0.60
CA VAL A 98 -20.56 3.39 0.57
C VAL A 98 -20.89 2.84 1.95
N THR A 99 -20.19 3.32 2.98
CA THR A 99 -20.39 2.91 4.37
C THR A 99 -21.26 3.92 5.09
N THR A 100 -22.32 3.43 5.75
CA THR A 100 -23.22 4.26 6.55
C THR A 100 -22.41 5.02 7.61
N LYS A 101 -22.69 6.31 7.80
CA LYS A 101 -21.97 7.13 8.77
C LYS A 101 -22.13 6.55 10.18
N GLY A 102 -21.01 6.33 10.88
CA GLY A 102 -21.01 5.75 12.23
C GLY A 102 -21.00 4.22 12.30
N SER A 103 -21.15 3.53 11.16
CA SER A 103 -21.04 2.06 11.10
C SER A 103 -19.66 1.55 11.51
N MET A 104 -19.60 0.29 11.94
CA MET A 104 -18.35 -0.38 12.30
C MET A 104 -17.41 -0.45 11.09
N GLN A 105 -17.94 -0.73 9.89
CA GLN A 105 -17.18 -0.81 8.64
C GLN A 105 -16.58 0.54 8.26
N ARG A 106 -17.27 1.66 8.57
CA ARG A 106 -16.68 2.98 8.34
C ARG A 106 -15.48 3.25 9.25
N GLN A 107 -15.51 2.77 10.49
CA GLN A 107 -14.37 2.88 11.41
C GLN A 107 -13.20 2.02 10.93
N GLU A 108 -13.49 0.83 10.42
CA GLU A 108 -12.50 -0.04 9.81
C GLU A 108 -11.83 0.63 8.60
N VAL A 109 -12.62 1.08 7.61
CA VAL A 109 -12.10 1.78 6.43
C VAL A 109 -11.24 3.00 6.82
N ASP A 110 -11.57 3.69 7.91
CA ASP A 110 -10.73 4.75 8.47
C ASP A 110 -9.39 4.26 9.02
N ALA A 111 -9.41 3.16 9.79
CA ALA A 111 -8.19 2.52 10.26
C ALA A 111 -7.29 2.10 9.09
N MET A 112 -7.83 1.56 8.00
CA MET A 112 -6.98 1.23 6.84
C MET A 112 -6.49 2.44 6.07
N ARG A 113 -7.30 3.50 5.97
CA ARG A 113 -6.83 4.74 5.36
C ARG A 113 -5.67 5.32 6.16
N LYS A 114 -5.68 5.20 7.49
CA LYS A 114 -4.55 5.55 8.36
C LYS A 114 -3.34 4.65 8.09
N ASP A 115 -3.50 3.33 8.07
CA ASP A 115 -2.41 2.39 7.74
C ASP A 115 -1.80 2.67 6.36
N MET A 116 -2.64 2.97 5.36
CA MET A 116 -2.20 3.31 4.01
C MET A 116 -1.43 4.64 3.97
N ARG A 117 -1.86 5.65 4.73
CA ARG A 117 -1.11 6.92 4.85
C ARG A 117 0.27 6.70 5.47
N LEU A 118 0.37 5.86 6.50
CA LEU A 118 1.65 5.48 7.10
C LEU A 118 2.54 4.74 6.10
N ALA A 119 1.98 3.82 5.31
CA ALA A 119 2.73 3.13 4.25
C ALA A 119 3.25 4.13 3.20
N VAL A 120 2.43 5.08 2.76
CA VAL A 120 2.85 6.15 1.83
C VAL A 120 3.97 7.01 2.42
N GLN A 121 3.90 7.36 3.70
CA GLN A 121 4.95 8.12 4.37
C GLN A 121 6.29 7.36 4.36
N ARG A 122 6.27 6.04 4.63
CA ARG A 122 7.47 5.21 4.54
C ARG A 122 8.05 5.17 3.13
N VAL A 123 7.21 5.06 2.11
CA VAL A 123 7.66 5.10 0.70
C VAL A 123 8.28 6.46 0.37
N LYS A 124 7.68 7.57 0.81
CA LYS A 124 8.26 8.91 0.64
C LYS A 124 9.62 9.07 1.32
N TYR A 125 9.74 8.54 2.54
CA TYR A 125 11.00 8.55 3.27
C TYR A 125 12.07 7.74 2.55
N ALA A 126 11.75 6.51 2.12
CA ALA A 126 12.67 5.65 1.39
C ALA A 126 13.12 6.26 0.03
N GLU A 127 12.23 6.99 -0.66
CA GLU A 127 12.60 7.75 -1.87
C GLU A 127 13.57 8.88 -1.55
N ALA A 128 13.34 9.64 -0.47
CA ALA A 128 14.24 10.71 -0.05
C ALA A 128 15.61 10.17 0.34
N GLU A 129 15.67 9.04 1.04
CA GLU A 129 16.94 8.36 1.38
C GLU A 129 17.68 7.87 0.11
N LEU A 130 16.96 7.34 -0.88
CA LEU A 130 17.54 6.97 -2.18
C LEU A 130 18.13 8.19 -2.89
N GLU A 131 17.39 9.30 -2.94
CA GLU A 131 17.84 10.55 -3.55
C GLU A 131 19.08 11.11 -2.82
N HIS A 132 19.03 11.13 -1.48
CA HIS A 132 20.13 11.59 -0.63
C HIS A 132 21.39 10.75 -0.83
N PHE A 133 21.28 9.43 -0.84
CA PHE A 133 22.40 8.50 -1.05
C PHE A 133 23.13 8.75 -2.38
N TYR A 134 22.42 9.20 -3.42
CA TYR A 134 23.02 9.53 -4.72
C TYR A 134 23.27 11.01 -4.95
N SER A 135 22.93 11.88 -3.99
CA SER A 135 23.39 13.26 -4.02
C SER A 135 24.91 13.22 -3.82
N ASP A 136 25.68 13.74 -4.77
CA ASP A 136 27.14 13.58 -4.84
C ASP A 136 27.91 14.32 -3.72
N LYS A 137 27.23 14.63 -2.60
CA LYS A 137 27.76 15.38 -1.45
C LYS A 137 28.34 14.49 -0.35
N GLU A 138 28.08 13.18 -0.36
CA GLU A 138 28.49 12.30 0.74
C GLU A 138 29.27 11.06 0.26
N TYR A 139 30.26 10.63 1.05
CA TYR A 139 30.99 9.39 0.78
C TYR A 139 30.08 8.18 0.99
N LYS A 140 30.01 7.33 -0.04
CA LYS A 140 29.18 6.13 -0.08
C LYS A 140 29.93 4.97 0.58
N THR A 141 29.28 4.30 1.53
CA THR A 141 29.84 3.12 2.21
C THR A 141 28.93 1.91 2.04
N LYS A 142 29.49 0.70 2.20
CA LYS A 142 28.71 -0.55 2.22
C LYS A 142 27.63 -0.54 3.31
N LEU A 143 27.93 0.08 4.46
CA LEU A 143 26.97 0.22 5.56
C LEU A 143 25.78 1.10 5.16
N LYS A 144 26.03 2.26 4.54
CA LYS A 144 24.97 3.16 4.07
C LYS A 144 24.10 2.50 2.99
N LEU A 145 24.70 1.79 2.05
CA LEU A 145 23.95 1.02 1.05
C LEU A 145 23.08 -0.06 1.70
N LYS A 146 23.61 -0.80 2.68
CA LYS A 146 22.84 -1.81 3.43
C LYS A 146 21.66 -1.19 4.17
N ASN A 147 21.87 -0.04 4.80
CA ASN A 147 20.80 0.69 5.50
C ASN A 147 19.74 1.20 4.51
N LEU A 148 20.14 1.74 3.36
CA LEU A 148 19.21 2.16 2.31
C LEU A 148 18.35 1.00 1.80
N ILE A 149 18.96 -0.13 1.47
CA ILE A 149 18.26 -1.35 1.04
C ILE A 149 17.23 -1.75 2.10
N LYS A 150 17.62 -1.79 3.38
CA LYS A 150 16.72 -2.11 4.48
C LYS A 150 15.54 -1.11 4.55
N THR A 151 15.81 0.19 4.50
CA THR A 151 14.77 1.24 4.53
C THR A 151 13.76 1.07 3.39
N ILE A 152 14.22 0.71 2.19
CA ILE A 152 13.35 0.47 1.03
C ILE A 152 12.56 -0.83 1.22
N ASP A 153 13.20 -1.91 1.67
CA ASP A 153 12.55 -3.21 1.89
C ASP A 153 11.47 -3.15 2.99
N ASP A 154 11.72 -2.38 4.06
CA ASP A 154 10.79 -2.11 5.17
C ASP A 154 9.46 -1.43 4.72
N THR A 155 9.37 -0.97 3.47
CA THR A 155 8.14 -0.44 2.88
C THR A 155 7.21 -1.53 2.32
N ARG A 156 7.71 -2.74 2.05
CA ARG A 156 6.96 -3.81 1.37
C ARG A 156 5.85 -4.38 2.25
N GLU A 157 6.15 -4.70 3.50
CA GLU A 157 5.20 -5.32 4.43
C GLU A 157 3.96 -4.44 4.69
N PRO A 158 4.08 -3.13 5.02
CA PRO A 158 2.91 -2.26 5.15
C PRO A 158 2.02 -2.22 3.89
N LEU A 159 2.62 -2.18 2.70
CA LEU A 159 1.88 -2.18 1.44
C LEU A 159 1.17 -3.53 1.19
N GLN A 160 1.81 -4.65 1.54
CA GLN A 160 1.21 -5.99 1.46
C GLN A 160 0.05 -6.13 2.44
N LYS A 161 0.16 -5.61 3.67
CA LYS A 161 -0.92 -5.60 4.66
C LYS A 161 -2.17 -4.89 4.12
N VAL A 162 -2.02 -3.68 3.57
CA VAL A 162 -3.15 -2.94 2.99
C VAL A 162 -3.72 -3.67 1.76
N LYS A 163 -2.86 -4.28 0.94
CA LYS A 163 -3.30 -5.08 -0.21
C LYS A 163 -4.13 -6.28 0.22
N GLN A 164 -3.71 -7.03 1.24
CA GLN A 164 -4.49 -8.17 1.75
C GLN A 164 -5.86 -7.70 2.24
N TRP A 165 -5.87 -6.60 3.01
CA TRP A 165 -7.12 -6.04 3.50
C TRP A 165 -8.12 -5.72 2.38
N THR A 166 -7.67 -5.15 1.26
CA THR A 166 -8.60 -4.85 0.16
C THR A 166 -9.26 -6.08 -0.45
N TYR A 167 -8.64 -7.27 -0.36
CA TYR A 167 -9.30 -8.52 -0.73
C TYR A 167 -10.34 -8.93 0.31
N ASP A 168 -9.99 -8.85 1.59
CA ASP A 168 -10.88 -9.24 2.69
C ASP A 168 -12.15 -8.38 2.69
N PHE A 169 -12.02 -7.08 2.45
CA PHE A 169 -13.15 -6.16 2.36
C PHE A 169 -14.00 -6.35 1.10
N GLU A 170 -13.38 -6.66 -0.05
CA GLU A 170 -14.14 -7.02 -1.25
C GLU A 170 -14.97 -8.28 -1.02
N ASN A 171 -14.41 -9.29 -0.36
CA ASN A 171 -15.13 -10.52 -0.02
C ASN A 171 -16.31 -10.24 0.93
N LEU A 172 -16.14 -9.33 1.90
CA LEU A 172 -17.24 -8.87 2.75
C LEU A 172 -18.34 -8.21 1.91
N LEU A 173 -18.00 -7.26 1.03
CA LEU A 173 -18.97 -6.60 0.14
C LEU A 173 -19.72 -7.60 -0.75
N LYS A 174 -19.01 -8.56 -1.36
CA LYS A 174 -19.64 -9.62 -2.18
C LYS A 174 -20.55 -10.55 -1.38
N SER A 175 -20.28 -10.74 -0.09
CA SER A 175 -21.13 -11.59 0.75
C SER A 175 -22.49 -10.96 1.08
N VAL A 176 -22.62 -9.63 0.89
CA VAL A 176 -23.82 -8.85 1.18
C VAL A 176 -24.48 -8.24 -0.06
N SER A 177 -23.74 -8.14 -1.16
CA SER A 177 -24.27 -7.79 -2.48
C SER A 177 -25.01 -9.00 -3.06
N VAL A 178 -26.34 -8.90 -3.14
CA VAL A 178 -27.23 -9.87 -3.80
C VAL A 178 -27.38 -9.47 -5.26
#